data_AF-A0A9E0EZX7-F1
#
_entry.id   AF-A0A9E0EZX7-F1
#
_cell.length_a   1.000
_cell.length_b   1.000
_cell.length_c   1.000
_cell.angle_alpha   90.00
_cell.angle_beta   90.00
_cell.angle_gamma   90.00
#
_symmetry.space_group_name_H-M   'P 1'
#
loop_
_entity.id
_entity.type
_entity.pdbx_description
1 polymer ?
#
loop_
_entity_poly.entity_id
_entity_poly.type
_entity_poly.pdbx_seq_one_letter_code
_entity_poly.pdbx_strand_id
1 'polypeptide(L)'
;MSHKTNAELPLLDLQISYSPQKAYDIIEKYSERERKNYLFAELTLDLIYPIVYSFLFCFIIFLIYKNETLAKFPFLILIFDYAENFGIVTMLYNYPDKLLNIARITSIATSIKWLLVSFSIIIITHGLWSKRQLWKTNKNNLL
;
A
#
# COMPACT_ATOMS: atom_id res chain seq x y z
N MET A 1 20.27 30.52 -12.26
CA MET A 1 19.14 30.22 -13.16
C MET A 1 19.36 28.83 -13.76
N SER A 2 18.80 27.79 -13.13
CA SER A 2 18.34 26.59 -13.83
C SER A 2 17.10 26.10 -13.09
N HIS A 3 15.95 26.29 -13.72
CA HIS A 3 14.72 25.60 -13.33
C HIS A 3 14.96 24.11 -13.62
N LYS A 4 15.56 23.38 -12.67
CA LYS A 4 15.47 21.92 -12.70
C LYS A 4 14.00 21.60 -12.46
N THR A 5 13.38 21.04 -13.49
CA THR A 5 12.04 20.49 -13.50
C THR A 5 11.72 19.80 -12.17
N ASN A 6 10.54 20.11 -11.61
CA ASN A 6 9.93 19.44 -10.46
C ASN A 6 9.62 17.97 -10.80
N ALA A 7 10.64 17.18 -11.13
CA ALA A 7 10.48 15.74 -11.26
C ALA A 7 10.29 15.23 -9.83
N GLU A 8 9.05 14.88 -9.49
CA GLU A 8 8.74 14.20 -8.24
C GLU A 8 9.63 12.96 -8.16
N LEU A 9 10.52 12.96 -7.17
CA LEU A 9 11.42 11.84 -6.95
C LEU A 9 10.59 10.63 -6.48
N PRO A 10 10.90 9.43 -6.98
CA PRO A 10 10.07 8.25 -6.75
C PRO A 10 10.04 7.87 -5.27
N LEU A 11 8.85 7.69 -4.69
CA LEU A 11 8.70 7.17 -3.34
C LEU A 11 8.90 5.64 -3.32
N LEU A 12 9.33 5.10 -2.18
CA LEU A 12 9.58 3.66 -2.03
C LEU A 12 8.28 2.86 -1.87
N ASP A 13 7.33 3.40 -1.10
CA ASP A 13 6.01 2.84 -0.78
C ASP A 13 5.06 2.75 -1.99
N LEU A 14 5.32 3.55 -3.03
CA LEU A 14 4.61 3.51 -4.31
C LEU A 14 5.17 2.48 -5.31
N GLN A 15 6.31 1.86 -5.00
CA GLN A 15 6.87 0.81 -5.83
C GLN A 15 6.29 -0.56 -5.44
N ILE A 16 6.25 -1.49 -6.39
CA ILE A 16 5.85 -2.88 -6.09
C ILE A 16 6.96 -3.64 -5.35
N SER A 17 8.22 -3.36 -5.70
CA SER A 17 9.41 -3.97 -5.10
C SER A 17 10.67 -3.18 -5.49
N TYR A 18 11.74 -3.30 -4.70
CA TYR A 18 13.02 -2.67 -4.97
C TYR A 18 14.19 -3.40 -4.30
N SER A 19 15.40 -3.27 -4.88
CA SER A 19 16.61 -3.75 -4.20
C SER A 19 17.07 -2.74 -3.14
N PRO A 20 17.83 -3.17 -2.11
CA PRO A 20 18.45 -2.26 -1.15
C PRO A 20 19.28 -1.16 -1.81
N GLN A 21 20.02 -1.51 -2.87
CA GLN A 21 20.80 -0.54 -3.64
C GLN A 21 19.89 0.51 -4.28
N LYS A 22 18.83 0.08 -4.96
CA LYS A 22 17.86 0.99 -5.58
C LYS A 22 17.19 1.90 -4.54
N ALA A 23 16.88 1.38 -3.35
CA ALA A 23 16.30 2.19 -2.27
C ALA A 23 17.24 3.35 -1.89
N TYR A 24 18.53 3.06 -1.68
CA TYR A 24 19.50 4.09 -1.34
C TYR A 24 19.87 4.99 -2.51
N ASP A 25 19.87 4.52 -3.75
CA ASP A 25 20.03 5.36 -4.94
C ASP A 25 18.90 6.40 -5.08
N ILE A 26 17.71 6.08 -4.56
CA ILE A 26 16.58 7.02 -4.47
C ILE A 26 16.79 7.97 -3.29
N ILE A 27 17.07 7.44 -2.09
CA ILE A 27 17.25 8.26 -0.87
C ILE A 27 18.39 9.29 -1.02
N GLU A 28 19.45 8.91 -1.72
CA GLU A 28 20.63 9.74 -1.99
C GLU A 28 20.33 10.90 -2.95
N LYS A 29 19.32 10.76 -3.83
CA LYS A 29 18.87 11.85 -4.72
C LYS A 29 18.05 12.91 -4.00
N TYR A 30 17.43 12.57 -2.86
CA TYR A 30 16.71 13.55 -2.07
C TYR A 30 17.67 14.58 -1.46
N SER A 31 17.27 15.84 -1.48
CA SER A 31 17.78 16.86 -0.58
C SER A 31 17.40 16.54 0.88
N GLU A 32 18.05 17.20 1.83
CA GLU A 32 17.70 17.06 3.26
C GLU A 32 16.25 17.44 3.53
N ARG A 33 15.75 18.48 2.85
CA ARG A 33 14.35 18.92 2.96
C ARG A 33 13.39 17.85 2.46
N GLU A 34 13.69 17.21 1.33
CA GLU A 34 12.85 16.14 0.79
C GLU A 34 12.82 14.91 1.70
N ARG A 35 13.97 14.49 2.27
CA ARG A 35 14.01 13.42 3.27
C ARG A 35 13.15 13.74 4.49
N LYS A 36 13.21 14.98 5.00
CA LYS A 36 12.39 15.43 6.13
C LYS A 36 10.90 15.45 5.80
N ASN A 37 10.52 15.90 4.61
CA ASN A 37 9.13 15.87 4.15
C ASN A 37 8.63 14.44 4.01
N TYR A 38 9.45 13.54 3.45
CA TYR A 38 9.09 12.14 3.29
C TYR A 38 8.90 11.46 4.65
N LEU A 39 9.85 11.67 5.57
CA LEU A 39 9.75 11.22 6.96
C LEU A 39 8.46 11.71 7.63
N PHE A 40 8.09 12.98 7.42
CA PHE A 40 6.87 13.55 7.97
C PHE A 40 5.60 12.92 7.38
N ALA A 41 5.57 12.68 6.08
CA ALA A 41 4.44 12.02 5.42
C ALA A 41 4.23 10.60 5.96
N GLU A 42 5.31 9.82 6.06
CA GLU A 42 5.32 8.44 6.58
C GLU A 42 4.85 8.37 8.05
N LEU A 43 5.21 9.37 8.86
CA LEU A 43 4.82 9.47 10.27
C LEU A 43 3.46 10.11 10.51
N THR A 44 2.74 10.53 9.45
CA THR A 44 1.43 11.19 9.59
C THR A 44 0.38 10.60 8.66
N LEU A 45 0.42 10.96 7.38
CA LEU A 45 -0.58 10.57 6.40
C LEU A 45 -0.58 9.06 6.17
N ASP A 46 0.60 8.44 6.09
CA ASP A 46 0.71 7.00 5.82
C ASP A 46 0.38 6.14 7.04
N LEU A 47 0.26 6.74 8.24
CA LEU A 47 -0.34 6.05 9.39
C LEU A 47 -1.87 5.99 9.32
N ILE A 48 -2.50 7.02 8.75
CA ILE A 48 -3.97 7.17 8.71
C ILE A 48 -4.56 6.48 7.49
N TYR A 49 -3.93 6.65 6.32
CA TYR A 49 -4.43 6.15 5.05
C TYR A 49 -4.76 4.64 5.05
N PRO A 50 -3.89 3.74 5.56
CA PRO A 50 -4.19 2.32 5.57
C PRO A 50 -5.28 1.89 6.53
N ILE A 51 -5.53 2.66 7.59
CA ILE A 51 -6.70 2.44 8.44
C ILE A 51 -7.97 2.63 7.59
N VAL A 52 -8.07 3.79 6.94
CA VAL A 52 -9.27 4.19 6.19
C VAL A 52 -9.59 3.17 5.09
N TYR A 53 -8.63 2.84 4.23
CA TYR A 53 -8.94 1.92 3.12
C TYR A 53 -9.14 0.47 3.60
N SER A 54 -8.47 0.02 4.67
CA SER A 54 -8.66 -1.34 5.21
C SER A 54 -10.07 -1.52 5.76
N PHE A 55 -10.59 -0.52 6.49
CA PHE A 55 -11.98 -0.53 6.95
C PHE A 55 -12.97 -0.44 5.78
N LEU A 56 -12.68 0.36 4.76
CA LEU A 56 -13.51 0.44 3.55
C LEU A 56 -13.61 -0.92 2.85
N PHE A 57 -12.50 -1.59 2.59
CA PHE A 57 -12.48 -2.91 1.96
C PHE A 57 -13.18 -3.95 2.84
N CYS A 58 -12.95 -3.93 4.15
CA CYS A 58 -13.64 -4.80 5.10
C CYS A 58 -15.16 -4.65 4.98
N PHE A 59 -15.65 -3.41 5.00
CA PHE A 59 -17.07 -3.12 4.91
C PHE A 59 -17.68 -3.58 3.58
N ILE A 60 -17.01 -3.30 2.45
CA ILE A 60 -17.48 -3.72 1.12
C ILE A 60 -17.56 -5.25 1.02
N ILE A 61 -16.49 -5.95 1.43
CA ILE A 61 -16.45 -7.42 1.41
C ILE A 61 -17.56 -7.99 2.30
N PHE A 62 -17.80 -7.42 3.47
CA PHE A 62 -18.91 -7.82 4.34
C PHE A 62 -20.28 -7.62 3.67
N LEU A 63 -20.53 -6.48 3.01
CA LEU A 63 -21.79 -6.25 2.31
C LEU A 63 -22.03 -7.23 1.15
N ILE A 64 -20.96 -7.63 0.46
CA ILE A 64 -21.04 -8.59 -0.64
C ILE A 64 -21.29 -10.00 -0.11
N TYR A 65 -20.44 -10.50 0.79
CA TYR A 65 -20.40 -11.92 1.15
C TYR A 65 -21.13 -12.26 2.46
N LYS A 66 -21.41 -11.27 3.31
CA LYS A 66 -21.95 -11.46 4.66
C LYS A 66 -21.11 -12.43 5.51
N ASN A 67 -19.80 -12.49 5.24
CA ASN A 67 -18.84 -13.34 5.93
C ASN A 67 -17.82 -12.46 6.67
N GLU A 68 -17.84 -12.49 7.99
CA GLU A 68 -16.98 -11.65 8.84
C GLU A 68 -15.49 -12.02 8.75
N THR A 69 -15.18 -13.31 8.68
CA THR A 69 -13.79 -13.77 8.59
C THR A 69 -13.14 -13.29 7.31
N LEU A 70 -13.84 -13.44 6.17
CA LEU A 70 -13.38 -12.92 4.89
C LEU A 70 -13.30 -11.39 4.89
N ALA A 71 -14.27 -10.71 5.52
CA ALA A 71 -14.29 -9.26 5.62
C ALA A 71 -13.08 -8.70 6.38
N LYS A 72 -12.53 -9.42 7.36
CA LYS A 72 -11.35 -8.98 8.12
C LYS A 72 -10.03 -9.13 7.35
N PHE A 73 -10.01 -9.80 6.20
CA PHE A 73 -8.81 -10.02 5.38
C PHE A 73 -7.99 -8.74 5.08
N PRO A 74 -8.61 -7.59 4.71
CA PRO A 74 -7.89 -6.37 4.40
C PRO A 74 -7.05 -5.80 5.55
N PHE A 75 -7.32 -6.16 6.82
CA PHE A 75 -6.48 -5.72 7.94
C PHE A 75 -5.07 -6.30 7.91
N LEU A 76 -4.82 -7.36 7.14
CA LEU A 76 -3.45 -7.80 6.88
C LEU A 76 -2.66 -6.74 6.09
N ILE A 77 -3.32 -5.98 5.21
CA ILE A 77 -2.66 -4.92 4.44
C ILE A 77 -2.15 -3.83 5.40
N LEU A 78 -2.99 -3.40 6.34
CA LEU A 78 -2.62 -2.43 7.39
C LEU A 78 -1.34 -2.81 8.15
N ILE A 79 -1.19 -4.09 8.50
CA ILE A 79 0.01 -4.59 9.20
C ILE A 79 1.26 -4.40 8.33
N PHE A 80 1.17 -4.72 7.04
CA PHE A 80 2.30 -4.62 6.13
C PHE A 80 2.60 -3.19 5.67
N ASP A 81 1.59 -2.31 5.58
CA ASP A 81 1.82 -0.86 5.43
C ASP A 81 2.64 -0.33 6.61
N TYR A 82 2.25 -0.62 7.86
CA TYR A 82 3.00 -0.12 9.02
C TYR A 82 4.41 -0.70 9.11
N ALA A 83 4.60 -1.96 8.74
CA ALA A 83 5.94 -2.56 8.66
C ALA A 83 6.82 -1.87 7.60
N GLU A 84 6.23 -1.56 6.44
CA GLU A 84 6.90 -0.79 5.39
C GLU A 84 7.22 0.64 5.86
N ASN A 85 6.23 1.39 6.35
CA ASN A 85 6.42 2.78 6.78
C ASN A 85 7.50 2.88 7.85
N PHE A 86 7.48 1.97 8.83
CA PHE A 86 8.52 1.89 9.86
C PHE A 86 9.90 1.64 9.27
N GLY A 87 10.00 0.76 8.27
CA GLY A 87 11.24 0.49 7.55
C GLY A 87 11.74 1.70 6.76
N ILE A 88 10.86 2.43 6.07
CA ILE A 88 11.19 3.65 5.32
C ILE A 88 11.68 4.74 6.27
N VAL A 89 10.92 5.01 7.34
CA VAL A 89 11.29 5.95 8.42
C VAL A 89 12.69 5.62 8.96
N THR A 90 12.95 4.35 9.26
CA THR A 90 14.24 3.90 9.79
C THR A 90 15.38 4.17 8.79
N MET A 91 15.18 3.88 7.51
CA MET A 91 16.18 4.17 6.48
C MET A 91 16.45 5.67 6.30
N LEU A 92 15.39 6.49 6.30
CA LEU A 92 15.50 7.95 6.13
C LEU A 92 16.18 8.61 7.32
N TYR A 93 15.85 8.18 8.54
CA TYR A 93 16.40 8.75 9.78
C TYR A 93 17.89 8.45 9.96
N ASN A 94 18.33 7.24 9.55
CA ASN A 94 19.73 6.82 9.72
C ASN A 94 20.63 7.20 8.53
N TYR A 95 20.10 7.73 7.43
CA TYR A 95 20.90 8.18 6.31
C TYR A 95 21.91 9.26 6.75
N PRO A 96 23.22 9.18 6.40
CA PRO A 96 23.80 8.42 5.27
C PRO A 96 24.16 6.95 5.54
N ASP A 97 23.97 6.43 6.76
CA ASP A 97 24.26 5.03 7.06
C ASP A 97 23.27 4.09 6.36
N LYS A 98 23.80 3.21 5.48
CA LYS A 98 22.99 2.33 4.64
C LYS A 98 22.66 1.01 5.36
N LEU A 99 21.44 0.91 5.87
CA LEU A 99 20.84 -0.26 6.53
C LEU A 99 20.26 -1.25 5.51
N LEU A 100 21.11 -1.98 4.78
CA LEU A 100 20.70 -2.83 3.65
C LEU A 100 19.70 -3.94 4.03
N ASN A 101 19.80 -4.48 5.24
CA ASN A 101 18.85 -5.50 5.73
C ASN A 101 17.47 -4.91 5.99
N ILE A 102 17.40 -3.70 6.55
CA ILE A 102 16.13 -2.98 6.73
C ILE A 102 15.52 -2.73 5.36
N ALA A 103 16.27 -2.16 4.41
CA ALA A 103 15.78 -1.91 3.05
C ALA A 103 15.20 -3.17 2.37
N ARG A 104 15.84 -4.33 2.56
CA ARG A 104 15.34 -5.61 2.04
C ARG A 104 14.02 -6.04 2.70
N ILE A 105 13.95 -5.97 4.02
CA ILE A 105 12.72 -6.31 4.77
C ILE A 105 11.59 -5.37 4.39
N THR A 106 11.86 -4.06 4.31
CA THR A 106 10.90 -3.05 3.86
C THR A 106 10.37 -3.38 2.48
N SER A 107 11.24 -3.69 1.51
CA SER A 107 10.77 -4.06 0.17
C SER A 107 9.93 -5.33 0.15
N ILE A 108 10.22 -6.32 1.01
CA ILE A 108 9.39 -7.53 1.10
C ILE A 108 8.02 -7.17 1.66
N ALA A 109 7.96 -6.33 2.70
CA ALA A 109 6.71 -5.83 3.25
C ALA A 109 5.89 -5.07 2.20
N THR A 110 6.53 -4.17 1.43
CA THR A 110 5.94 -3.47 0.28
C THR A 110 5.30 -4.46 -0.71
N SER A 111 6.04 -5.50 -1.13
CA SER A 111 5.53 -6.47 -2.09
C SER A 111 4.36 -7.29 -1.53
N ILE A 112 4.42 -7.71 -0.27
CA ILE A 112 3.32 -8.43 0.38
C ILE A 112 2.07 -7.55 0.49
N LYS A 113 2.24 -6.29 0.91
CA LYS A 113 1.16 -5.29 0.93
C LYS A 113 0.45 -5.23 -0.41
N TRP A 114 1.18 -5.01 -1.50
CA TRP A 114 0.59 -4.88 -2.84
C TRP A 114 -0.12 -6.16 -3.30
N LEU A 115 0.39 -7.34 -2.93
CA LEU A 115 -0.30 -8.61 -3.19
C LEU A 115 -1.63 -8.70 -2.42
N LEU A 116 -1.65 -8.31 -1.15
CA LEU A 116 -2.86 -8.32 -0.32
C LEU A 116 -3.91 -7.29 -0.80
N VAL A 117 -3.46 -6.09 -1.23
CA VAL A 117 -4.33 -5.10 -1.90
C VAL A 117 -4.95 -5.70 -3.16
N SER A 118 -4.13 -6.32 -4.01
CA SER A 118 -4.58 -6.96 -5.25
C SER A 118 -5.60 -8.06 -4.98
N PHE A 119 -5.36 -8.93 -3.99
CA PHE A 119 -6.32 -9.95 -3.59
C PHE A 119 -7.64 -9.36 -3.07
N SER A 120 -7.59 -8.29 -2.27
CA SER A 120 -8.80 -7.60 -1.80
C SER A 120 -9.63 -7.07 -2.96
N ILE A 121 -9.00 -6.47 -3.97
CA ILE A 121 -9.67 -5.99 -5.19
C ILE A 121 -10.28 -7.16 -5.97
N ILE A 122 -9.56 -8.27 -6.11
CA ILE A 122 -10.07 -9.48 -6.79
C ILE A 122 -11.30 -10.04 -6.07
N ILE A 123 -11.27 -10.15 -4.75
CA ILE A 123 -12.41 -10.60 -3.94
C ILE A 123 -13.63 -9.70 -4.16
N ILE A 124 -13.44 -8.38 -4.09
CA ILE A 124 -14.53 -7.40 -4.28
C ILE A 124 -15.12 -7.51 -5.70
N THR A 125 -14.26 -7.48 -6.72
CA THR A 125 -14.70 -7.48 -8.13
C THR A 125 -15.38 -8.79 -8.51
N HIS A 126 -14.85 -9.93 -8.07
CA HIS A 126 -15.48 -11.23 -8.24
C HIS A 126 -16.87 -11.26 -7.60
N GLY A 127 -17.01 -10.80 -6.36
CA GLY A 127 -18.28 -10.83 -5.65
C GLY A 127 -19.35 -9.90 -6.24
N LEU A 128 -18.96 -8.72 -6.72
CA LEU A 128 -19.85 -7.83 -7.47
C LEU A 128 -20.32 -8.47 -8.78
N TRP A 129 -19.40 -9.13 -9.51
CA TRP A 129 -19.74 -9.85 -10.73
C TRP A 129 -20.72 -10.98 -10.47
N SER A 130 -20.48 -11.83 -9.47
CA SER A 130 -21.39 -12.93 -9.09
C SER A 130 -22.79 -12.44 -8.74
N LYS A 131 -22.92 -11.38 -7.94
CA LYS A 131 -24.25 -10.80 -7.60
C LYS A 131 -24.98 -10.26 -8.83
N ARG A 132 -24.25 -9.62 -9.75
CA ARG A 132 -24.82 -9.11 -11.01
C ARG A 132 -25.38 -10.24 -11.87
N GLN A 133 -24.69 -11.38 -11.95
CA GLN A 133 -25.17 -12.53 -12.71
C GLN A 133 -26.42 -13.14 -12.09
N LEU A 134 -26.46 -13.32 -10.76
CA LEU A 134 -27.64 -13.82 -10.06
C LEU A 134 -28.88 -12.93 -10.28
N TRP A 135 -28.71 -11.61 -10.22
CA TRP A 135 -29.80 -10.67 -10.47
C TRP A 135 -30.35 -10.78 -11.90
N LYS A 136 -29.47 -10.93 -12.91
CA LYS A 136 -29.89 -11.13 -14.30
C LYS A 136 -30.69 -12.42 -14.49
N THR A 137 -30.21 -13.53 -13.92
CA THR A 137 -30.90 -14.83 -14.02
C THR A 137 -32.29 -14.78 -13.38
N ASN A 138 -32.41 -14.20 -12.18
CA ASN A 138 -33.70 -14.09 -11.49
C ASN A 138 -34.69 -13.21 -12.26
N LYS A 139 -34.23 -12.12 -12.89
CA LYS A 139 -35.08 -11.26 -13.71
C LYS A 139 -35.64 -11.98 -14.93
N ASN A 140 -34.82 -12.79 -15.60
CA ASN A 140 -35.23 -13.54 -16.78
C ASN A 140 -36.23 -14.66 -16.45
N ASN A 141 -36.21 -15.22 -15.23
CA ASN A 141 -37.16 -16.25 -14.79
C ASN A 141 -38.53 -15.67 -14.38
N LEU A 142 -38.67 -14.35 -14.25
CA LEU A 142 -39.90 -13.66 -13.84
C LEU A 142 -40.68 -13.05 -15.02
N LEU A 143 -40.15 -13.13 -16.24
CA LEU A 143 -40.75 -12.64 -17.49
C LEU A 143 -41.15 -13.83 -18.37
#